data_AF-A0A1R4J5V6-F1
#
_entry.id   AF-A0A1R4J5V6-F1
#
_cell.length_a   1.000
_cell.length_b   1.000
_cell.length_c   1.000
_cell.angle_alpha   90.00
_cell.angle_beta   90.00
_cell.angle_gamma   90.00
#
_symmetry.space_group_name_H-M   'P 1'
#
loop_
_entity.id
_entity.type
_entity.pdbx_description
1 polymer ?
#
loop_
_entity_poly.entity_id
_entity_poly.type
_entity_poly.pdbx_seq_one_letter_code
_entity_poly.pdbx_strand_id
1 'polypeptide(L)'
;MNTHNIELQNSHLDLEDETVQKVLSLYDQHDEAPYISPDRNLEEWLKAVEIGSESLVPKRNMKRLEEGILPGHLILLWRISFSTFTNESVFPKYFEYTYGVNAEQALQEVQEKHYAIELSAFASLTHLNAAHLRSLLKDKNVKGYTQLTKGQLMERIKGVYLEDELAKLFNVRGYKLTPIGLSLLEKYSDIIDKHPQKKF
;
A
#
# COMPACT_ATOMS: atom_id res chain seq x y z
N MET A 1 -3.10 -27.41 -6.41
CA MET A 1 -2.53 -26.18 -5.84
C MET A 1 -3.61 -25.13 -5.79
N ASN A 2 -3.58 -24.26 -4.79
CA ASN A 2 -4.43 -23.07 -4.72
C ASN A 2 -3.87 -22.00 -5.67
N THR A 3 -4.38 -21.95 -6.91
CA THR A 3 -3.71 -21.21 -8.00
C THR A 3 -4.06 -19.74 -8.07
N HIS A 4 -5.09 -19.27 -7.37
CA HIS A 4 -5.60 -17.90 -7.55
C HIS A 4 -4.52 -16.83 -7.31
N ASN A 5 -3.80 -16.89 -6.19
CA ASN A 5 -2.67 -15.99 -5.94
C ASN A 5 -1.42 -16.31 -6.76
N ILE A 6 -1.27 -17.56 -7.23
CA ILE A 6 -0.14 -17.92 -8.09
C ILE A 6 -0.26 -17.17 -9.41
N GLU A 7 -1.44 -17.20 -10.02
CA GLU A 7 -1.74 -16.50 -11.27
C GLU A 7 -1.72 -14.97 -11.10
N LEU A 8 -2.25 -14.47 -9.97
CA LEU A 8 -2.35 -13.03 -9.75
C LEU A 8 -1.03 -12.38 -9.34
N GLN A 9 -0.36 -12.92 -8.32
CA GLN A 9 0.76 -12.22 -7.65
C GLN A 9 2.12 -12.87 -7.89
N ASN A 10 2.15 -14.12 -8.38
CA ASN A 10 3.37 -14.90 -8.55
C ASN A 10 3.56 -15.41 -9.99
N SER A 11 2.98 -14.73 -10.98
CA SER A 11 3.11 -15.13 -12.40
C SER A 11 4.56 -15.06 -12.91
N HIS A 12 5.45 -14.40 -12.18
CA HIS A 12 6.88 -14.32 -12.46
C HIS A 12 7.69 -15.53 -11.97
N LEU A 13 7.11 -16.39 -11.13
CA LEU A 13 7.82 -17.57 -10.62
C LEU A 13 7.96 -18.64 -11.71
N ASP A 14 9.15 -19.24 -11.77
CA ASP A 14 9.35 -20.47 -12.54
C ASP A 14 8.81 -21.66 -11.73
N LEU A 15 7.66 -22.19 -12.13
CA LEU A 15 7.01 -23.30 -11.42
C LEU A 15 7.69 -24.65 -11.66
N GLU A 16 8.63 -24.73 -12.61
CA GLU A 16 9.46 -25.92 -12.83
C GLU A 16 10.72 -25.92 -11.96
N ASP A 17 11.06 -24.79 -11.34
CA ASP A 17 12.19 -24.69 -10.42
C ASP A 17 11.92 -25.49 -9.13
N GLU A 18 12.82 -26.41 -8.79
CA GLU A 18 12.68 -27.29 -7.62
C GLU A 18 12.60 -26.53 -6.29
N THR A 19 13.31 -25.40 -6.19
CA THR A 19 13.30 -24.54 -4.99
C THR A 19 11.94 -23.86 -4.86
N VAL A 20 11.40 -23.33 -5.96
CA VAL A 20 10.04 -22.74 -6.00
C VAL A 20 9.00 -23.79 -5.60
N GLN A 21 9.05 -24.99 -6.19
CA GLN A 21 8.12 -26.08 -5.84
C GLN A 21 8.22 -26.46 -4.35
N LYS A 22 9.44 -26.56 -3.81
CA LYS A 22 9.65 -26.84 -2.39
C LYS A 22 9.06 -25.74 -1.51
N VAL A 23 9.28 -24.47 -1.83
CA VAL A 23 8.68 -23.33 -1.10
C VAL A 23 7.15 -23.41 -1.14
N LEU A 24 6.56 -23.59 -2.32
CA LEU A 24 5.10 -23.64 -2.47
C LEU A 24 4.48 -24.82 -1.72
N SER A 25 5.15 -25.98 -1.67
CA SER A 25 4.67 -27.15 -0.93
C SER A 25 4.51 -26.91 0.58
N LEU A 26 5.27 -25.98 1.17
CA LEU A 26 5.12 -25.57 2.58
C LEU A 26 3.77 -24.89 2.83
N TYR A 27 3.10 -24.43 1.78
CA TYR A 27 1.82 -23.73 1.80
C TYR A 27 0.65 -24.59 1.27
N ASP A 28 0.83 -25.90 1.08
CA ASP A 28 -0.23 -26.80 0.55
C ASP A 28 -1.51 -26.82 1.40
N GLN A 29 -1.39 -26.47 2.68
CA GLN A 29 -2.49 -26.43 3.62
C GLN A 29 -3.03 -25.02 3.86
N HIS A 30 -2.69 -24.07 2.98
CA HIS A 30 -3.21 -22.70 2.97
C HIS A 30 -4.27 -22.55 1.88
N ASP A 31 -5.21 -21.65 2.15
CA ASP A 31 -6.27 -21.30 1.20
C ASP A 31 -5.70 -20.55 -0.03
N GLU A 32 -4.52 -19.94 0.06
CA GLU A 32 -3.80 -19.31 -1.05
C GLU A 32 -2.29 -19.37 -0.82
N ALA A 33 -1.50 -19.48 -1.90
CA ALA A 33 -0.06 -19.29 -1.81
C ALA A 33 0.27 -17.81 -1.50
N PRO A 34 1.24 -17.51 -0.63
CA PRO A 34 1.68 -16.14 -0.41
C PRO A 34 2.41 -15.59 -1.62
N TYR A 35 2.41 -14.26 -1.76
CA TYR A 35 3.33 -13.56 -2.64
C TYR A 35 4.79 -13.84 -2.25
N ILE A 36 5.62 -14.07 -3.27
CA ILE A 36 7.06 -14.30 -3.18
C ILE A 36 7.73 -13.27 -4.09
N SER A 37 8.47 -12.33 -3.51
CA SER A 37 9.17 -11.32 -4.29
C SER A 37 10.19 -11.93 -5.26
N PRO A 38 10.33 -11.42 -6.51
CA PRO A 38 11.38 -11.84 -7.44
C PRO A 38 12.79 -11.76 -6.83
N ASP A 39 13.02 -10.80 -5.93
CA ASP A 39 14.31 -10.56 -5.28
C ASP A 39 14.55 -11.43 -4.03
N ARG A 40 13.60 -12.31 -3.67
CA ARG A 40 13.70 -13.12 -2.47
C ARG A 40 14.69 -14.27 -2.69
N ASN A 41 15.71 -14.36 -1.83
CA ASN A 41 16.60 -15.52 -1.80
C ASN A 41 15.86 -16.74 -1.20
N LEU A 42 15.30 -17.58 -2.06
CA LEU A 42 14.49 -18.74 -1.64
C LEU A 42 15.31 -19.80 -0.92
N GLU A 43 16.55 -20.05 -1.31
CA GLU A 43 17.39 -21.04 -0.64
C GLU A 43 17.73 -20.63 0.80
N GLU A 44 18.12 -19.37 0.99
CA GLU A 44 18.41 -18.82 2.32
C GLU A 44 17.16 -18.80 3.19
N TRP A 45 16.03 -18.39 2.61
CA TRP A 45 14.74 -18.39 3.28
C TRP A 45 14.32 -19.80 3.72
N LEU A 46 14.44 -20.80 2.83
CA LEU A 46 14.13 -22.19 3.14
C LEU A 46 15.00 -22.71 4.30
N LYS A 47 16.31 -22.45 4.25
CA LYS A 47 17.23 -22.82 5.35
C LYS A 47 16.82 -22.18 6.67
N ALA A 48 16.44 -20.90 6.64
CA ALA A 48 15.98 -20.17 7.82
C ALA A 48 14.68 -20.73 8.40
N VAL A 49 13.74 -21.18 7.56
CA VAL A 49 12.52 -21.87 7.98
C VAL A 49 12.84 -23.25 8.56
N GLU A 50 13.73 -24.02 7.94
CA GLU A 50 14.12 -25.35 8.41
C GLU A 50 14.76 -25.32 9.81
N ILE A 51 15.56 -24.30 10.12
CA ILE A 51 16.18 -24.11 11.45
C ILE A 51 15.28 -23.35 12.44
N GLY A 52 14.08 -22.94 12.01
CA GLY A 52 13.09 -22.23 12.84
C GLY A 52 13.43 -20.78 13.17
N SER A 53 14.38 -20.16 12.45
CA SER A 53 14.69 -18.72 12.60
C SER A 53 13.75 -17.82 11.79
N GLU A 54 13.04 -18.38 10.82
CA GLU A 54 11.94 -17.72 10.11
C GLU A 54 10.65 -18.54 10.18
N SER A 55 9.52 -17.87 9.98
CA SER A 55 8.18 -18.47 10.02
C SER A 55 7.47 -18.35 8.68
N LEU A 56 6.65 -19.34 8.36
CA LEU A 56 5.73 -19.27 7.23
C LEU A 56 4.70 -18.16 7.44
N VAL A 57 4.18 -17.62 6.33
CA VAL A 57 3.01 -16.74 6.38
C VAL A 57 1.85 -17.50 7.08
N PRO A 58 1.21 -16.93 8.11
CA PRO A 58 0.14 -17.63 8.83
C PRO A 58 -1.05 -17.97 7.93
N LYS A 59 -1.61 -19.18 8.07
CA LYS A 59 -2.79 -19.63 7.28
C LYS A 59 -3.94 -18.63 7.29
N ARG A 60 -4.24 -18.03 8.45
CA ARG A 60 -5.30 -17.03 8.60
C ARG A 60 -5.10 -15.80 7.70
N ASN A 61 -3.86 -15.46 7.34
CA ASN A 61 -3.54 -14.31 6.49
C ASN A 61 -3.67 -14.64 5.01
N MET A 62 -3.73 -15.94 4.66
CA MET A 62 -3.93 -16.42 3.30
C MET A 62 -5.36 -16.87 3.02
N LYS A 63 -6.30 -16.47 3.88
CA LYS A 63 -7.73 -16.71 3.69
C LYS A 63 -8.41 -15.41 3.29
N ARG A 64 -9.07 -15.39 2.12
CA ARG A 64 -9.85 -14.24 1.69
C ARG A 64 -11.05 -13.99 2.59
N LEU A 65 -11.34 -12.71 2.78
CA LEU A 65 -12.56 -12.22 3.39
C LEU A 65 -13.72 -12.28 2.40
N GLU A 66 -14.93 -11.98 2.87
CA GLU A 66 -16.16 -12.01 2.06
C GLU A 66 -16.06 -11.10 0.82
N GLU A 67 -15.31 -10.01 0.93
CA GLU A 67 -15.05 -9.02 -0.12
C GLU A 67 -14.01 -9.47 -1.16
N GLY A 68 -13.49 -10.68 -1.01
CA GLY A 68 -12.47 -11.26 -1.89
C GLY A 68 -11.11 -10.61 -1.73
N ILE A 69 -10.79 -10.04 -0.57
CA ILE A 69 -9.46 -9.48 -0.25
C ILE A 69 -8.79 -10.30 0.86
N LEU A 70 -7.47 -10.35 0.86
CA LEU A 70 -6.69 -10.95 1.97
C LEU A 70 -6.51 -9.95 3.12
N PRO A 71 -6.28 -10.41 4.37
CA PRO A 71 -5.92 -9.57 5.51
C PRO A 71 -4.81 -8.55 5.24
N GLY A 72 -3.84 -8.86 4.37
CA GLY A 72 -2.84 -7.88 3.93
C GLY A 72 -3.43 -6.62 3.29
N HIS A 73 -4.52 -6.73 2.52
CA HIS A 73 -5.22 -5.58 1.94
C HIS A 73 -5.87 -4.70 3.00
N LEU A 74 -6.45 -5.29 4.06
CA LEU A 74 -6.98 -4.51 5.19
C LEU A 74 -5.88 -3.69 5.88
N ILE A 75 -4.69 -4.28 6.05
CA ILE A 75 -3.57 -3.57 6.66
C ILE A 75 -3.09 -2.42 5.76
N LEU A 76 -3.17 -2.59 4.44
CA LEU A 76 -2.90 -1.49 3.50
C LEU A 76 -3.94 -0.36 3.65
N LEU A 77 -5.23 -0.69 3.69
CA LEU A 77 -6.30 0.29 3.92
C LEU A 77 -6.12 1.00 5.27
N TRP A 78 -5.74 0.27 6.32
CA TRP A 78 -5.42 0.85 7.62
C TRP A 78 -4.24 1.82 7.53
N ARG A 79 -3.15 1.49 6.80
CA ARG A 79 -2.06 2.45 6.57
C ARG A 79 -2.54 3.71 5.83
N ILE A 80 -3.41 3.57 4.83
CA ILE A 80 -3.98 4.70 4.08
C ILE A 80 -4.81 5.61 4.99
N SER A 81 -5.50 5.06 5.99
CA SER A 81 -6.32 5.84 6.93
C SER A 81 -5.54 6.90 7.72
N PHE A 82 -4.22 6.74 7.86
CA PHE A 82 -3.35 7.71 8.53
C PHE A 82 -3.13 9.01 7.74
N SER A 83 -3.63 9.10 6.50
CA SER A 83 -3.52 10.30 5.65
C SER A 83 -2.08 10.76 5.37
N THR A 84 -1.09 9.89 5.61
CA THR A 84 0.33 10.11 5.32
C THR A 84 0.83 9.25 4.16
N PHE A 85 0.04 8.27 3.72
CA PHE A 85 0.38 7.37 2.64
C PHE A 85 0.26 8.05 1.28
N THR A 86 1.28 7.87 0.45
CA THR A 86 1.43 8.49 -0.88
C THR A 86 1.95 7.49 -1.90
N ASN A 87 1.94 7.86 -3.18
CA ASN A 87 2.52 7.06 -4.28
C ASN A 87 4.06 6.93 -4.22
N GLU A 88 4.70 7.65 -3.30
CA GLU A 88 6.14 7.56 -3.02
C GLU A 88 6.41 6.75 -1.73
N SER A 89 5.36 6.24 -1.06
CA SER A 89 5.50 5.50 0.18
C SER A 89 6.10 4.13 -0.05
N VAL A 90 7.19 3.82 0.65
CA VAL A 90 7.78 2.49 0.65
C VAL A 90 6.88 1.51 1.41
N PHE A 91 6.61 0.36 0.80
CA PHE A 91 5.88 -0.71 1.45
C PHE A 91 6.77 -1.45 2.47
N PRO A 92 6.34 -1.59 3.74
CA PRO A 92 7.06 -2.39 4.70
C PRO A 92 7.10 -3.87 4.34
N LYS A 93 8.22 -4.52 4.69
CA LYS A 93 8.43 -5.97 4.47
C LYS A 93 7.33 -6.87 5.01
N TYR A 94 6.60 -6.46 6.06
CA TYR A 94 5.55 -7.31 6.62
C TYR A 94 4.42 -7.61 5.63
N PHE A 95 4.22 -6.82 4.56
CA PHE A 95 3.23 -7.15 3.54
C PHE A 95 3.54 -8.49 2.88
N GLU A 96 4.80 -8.73 2.53
CA GLU A 96 5.27 -10.02 2.03
C GLU A 96 5.40 -11.04 3.18
N TYR A 97 6.22 -10.75 4.18
CA TYR A 97 6.65 -11.75 5.16
C TYR A 97 5.57 -12.14 6.19
N THR A 98 4.66 -11.22 6.51
CA THR A 98 3.60 -11.49 7.50
C THR A 98 2.26 -11.73 6.82
N TYR A 99 1.95 -11.02 5.75
CA TYR A 99 0.64 -11.08 5.10
C TYR A 99 0.62 -11.79 3.76
N GLY A 100 1.79 -12.12 3.18
CA GLY A 100 1.88 -12.85 1.93
C GLY A 100 1.23 -12.12 0.74
N VAL A 101 1.27 -10.78 0.71
CA VAL A 101 0.71 -9.98 -0.38
C VAL A 101 1.76 -9.12 -1.07
N ASN A 102 1.66 -9.00 -2.39
CA ASN A 102 2.30 -7.95 -3.16
C ASN A 102 1.56 -6.64 -2.84
N ALA A 103 2.23 -5.72 -2.14
CA ALA A 103 1.59 -4.51 -1.66
C ALA A 103 1.25 -3.50 -2.78
N GLU A 104 2.02 -3.49 -3.88
CA GLU A 104 1.73 -2.64 -5.05
C GLU A 104 0.48 -3.12 -5.76
N GLN A 105 0.40 -4.42 -6.02
CA GLN A 105 -0.79 -5.03 -6.61
C GLN A 105 -2.00 -4.91 -5.68
N ALA A 106 -1.82 -5.13 -4.38
CA ALA A 106 -2.89 -4.94 -3.40
C ALA A 106 -3.42 -3.50 -3.40
N LEU A 107 -2.57 -2.50 -3.64
CA LEU A 107 -2.99 -1.10 -3.79
C LEU A 107 -3.90 -0.93 -5.01
N GLN A 108 -3.54 -1.52 -6.15
CA GLN A 108 -4.36 -1.50 -7.36
C GLN A 108 -5.71 -2.19 -7.12
N GLU A 109 -5.71 -3.40 -6.53
CA GLU A 109 -6.93 -4.16 -6.23
C GLU A 109 -7.89 -3.38 -5.32
N VAL A 110 -7.39 -2.69 -4.27
CA VAL A 110 -8.27 -1.89 -3.40
C VAL A 110 -8.78 -0.62 -4.08
N GLN A 111 -8.07 -0.08 -5.08
CA GLN A 111 -8.55 1.04 -5.89
C GLN A 111 -9.62 0.60 -6.89
N GLU A 112 -9.43 -0.54 -7.55
CA GLU A 112 -10.40 -1.16 -8.46
C GLU A 112 -11.70 -1.51 -7.74
N LYS A 113 -11.60 -2.00 -6.49
CA LYS A 113 -12.75 -2.24 -5.61
C LYS A 113 -13.31 -0.96 -4.97
N HIS A 114 -12.76 0.21 -5.30
CA HIS A 114 -13.15 1.52 -4.79
C HIS A 114 -13.07 1.68 -3.27
N TYR A 115 -12.24 0.90 -2.56
CA TYR A 115 -12.02 1.06 -1.12
C TYR A 115 -11.08 2.22 -0.80
N ALA A 116 -10.13 2.49 -1.69
CA ALA A 116 -9.27 3.65 -1.64
C ALA A 116 -9.26 4.37 -2.98
N ILE A 117 -8.96 5.67 -2.96
CA ILE A 117 -8.72 6.45 -4.18
C ILE A 117 -7.43 7.24 -4.05
N GLU A 118 -6.76 7.42 -5.19
CA GLU A 118 -5.67 8.37 -5.32
C GLU A 118 -6.25 9.79 -5.32
N LEU A 119 -5.58 10.71 -4.62
CA LEU A 119 -5.99 12.10 -4.53
C LEU A 119 -5.56 12.88 -5.77
N SER A 120 -6.31 13.93 -6.12
CA SER A 120 -5.90 14.89 -7.15
C SER A 120 -4.64 15.68 -6.71
N ALA A 121 -4.04 16.45 -7.62
CA ALA A 121 -2.94 17.34 -7.27
C ALA A 121 -3.39 18.39 -6.25
N PHE A 122 -4.57 19.00 -6.39
CA PHE A 122 -5.09 19.93 -5.38
C PHE A 122 -5.28 19.28 -4.02
N ALA A 123 -5.86 18.09 -3.96
CA ALA A 123 -6.04 17.37 -2.70
C ALA A 123 -4.68 16.94 -2.10
N SER A 124 -3.69 16.70 -2.95
CA SER A 124 -2.34 16.28 -2.54
C SER A 124 -1.43 17.42 -2.08
N LEU A 125 -1.86 18.69 -2.17
CA LEU A 125 -1.08 19.83 -1.68
C LEU A 125 -0.71 19.71 -0.19
N THR A 126 -1.49 18.96 0.60
CA THR A 126 -1.20 18.70 2.01
C THR A 126 0.12 17.94 2.22
N HIS A 127 0.60 17.21 1.22
CA HIS A 127 1.88 16.48 1.29
C HIS A 127 3.09 17.36 0.96
N LEU A 128 2.88 18.57 0.42
CA LEU A 128 3.98 19.50 0.16
C LEU A 128 4.34 20.29 1.42
N ASN A 129 5.63 20.61 1.57
CA ASN A 129 6.09 21.53 2.59
C ASN A 129 5.82 22.99 2.20
N ALA A 130 5.92 23.91 3.16
CA ALA A 130 5.63 25.31 2.92
C ALA A 130 6.56 25.96 1.88
N ALA A 131 7.81 25.50 1.76
CA ALA A 131 8.77 26.05 0.79
C ALA A 131 8.34 25.74 -0.66
N HIS A 132 7.96 24.49 -0.94
CA HIS A 132 7.42 24.09 -2.26
C HIS A 132 6.15 24.86 -2.61
N LEU A 133 5.21 25.00 -1.67
CA LEU A 133 3.97 25.75 -1.90
C LEU A 133 4.26 27.23 -2.26
N ARG A 134 5.25 27.85 -1.60
CA ARG A 134 5.69 29.21 -1.93
C ARG A 134 6.34 29.30 -3.31
N SER A 135 7.09 28.28 -3.72
CA SER A 135 7.68 28.23 -5.07
C SER A 135 6.60 28.24 -6.14
N LEU A 136 5.55 27.42 -5.99
CA LEU A 136 4.42 27.38 -6.92
C LEU A 136 3.75 28.75 -7.09
N LEU A 137 3.56 29.50 -6.00
CA LEU A 137 2.99 30.85 -6.09
C LEU A 137 3.94 31.85 -6.75
N LYS A 138 5.24 31.71 -6.49
CA LYS A 138 6.28 32.53 -7.12
C LYS A 138 6.28 32.35 -8.64
N ASP A 139 6.15 31.11 -9.13
CA ASP A 139 6.16 30.79 -10.57
C ASP A 139 4.97 31.43 -11.31
N LYS A 140 3.85 31.66 -10.61
CA LYS A 140 2.69 32.42 -11.11
C LYS A 140 2.78 33.93 -10.86
N ASN A 141 3.92 34.44 -10.42
CA ASN A 141 4.15 35.85 -10.06
C ASN A 141 3.16 36.39 -9.00
N VAL A 142 2.62 35.52 -8.14
CA VAL A 142 1.73 35.93 -7.04
C VAL A 142 2.56 36.65 -5.98
N LYS A 143 2.06 37.78 -5.45
CA LYS A 143 2.72 38.54 -4.37
C LYS A 143 2.03 38.31 -3.02
N GLY A 144 2.71 38.69 -1.93
CA GLY A 144 2.11 38.70 -0.58
C GLY A 144 1.93 37.31 0.06
N TYR A 145 2.57 36.27 -0.45
CA TYR A 145 2.45 34.92 0.11
C TYR A 145 3.37 34.64 1.31
N THR A 146 4.36 35.50 1.59
CA THR A 146 5.42 35.26 2.60
C THR A 146 4.89 35.01 4.02
N GLN A 147 3.82 35.70 4.42
CA GLN A 147 3.24 35.59 5.76
C GLN A 147 2.08 34.57 5.86
N LEU A 148 1.75 33.87 4.77
CA LEU A 148 0.62 32.94 4.74
C LEU A 148 0.92 31.62 5.45
N THR A 149 -0.08 31.08 6.15
CA THR A 149 -0.04 29.72 6.70
C THR A 149 -0.09 28.68 5.58
N LYS A 150 0.26 27.41 5.89
CA LYS A 150 0.18 26.32 4.90
C LYS A 150 -1.22 26.19 4.28
N GLY A 151 -2.28 26.27 5.09
CA GLY A 151 -3.67 26.26 4.59
C GLY A 151 -3.94 27.41 3.62
N GLN A 152 -3.55 28.63 3.98
CA GLN A 152 -3.74 29.82 3.12
C GLN A 152 -2.91 29.75 1.82
N LEU A 153 -1.71 29.17 1.87
CA LEU A 153 -0.89 28.93 0.68
C LEU A 153 -1.62 27.97 -0.28
N MET A 154 -2.15 26.85 0.23
CA MET A 154 -2.89 25.89 -0.58
C MET A 154 -4.14 26.49 -1.22
N GLU A 155 -4.92 27.26 -0.46
CA GLU A 155 -6.11 27.95 -1.00
C GLU A 155 -5.73 28.97 -2.08
N ARG A 156 -4.63 29.70 -1.89
CA ARG A 156 -4.13 30.62 -2.92
C ARG A 156 -3.72 29.88 -4.20
N ILE A 157 -3.05 28.73 -4.07
CA ILE A 157 -2.64 27.89 -5.20
C ILE A 157 -3.86 27.41 -5.99
N LYS A 158 -4.90 26.91 -5.30
CA LYS A 158 -6.16 26.48 -5.93
C LYS A 158 -6.86 27.60 -6.70
N GLY A 159 -6.67 28.85 -6.30
CA GLY A 159 -7.25 30.02 -6.98
C GLY A 159 -6.46 30.52 -8.21
N VAL A 160 -5.24 30.03 -8.45
CA VAL A 160 -4.37 30.53 -9.54
C VAL A 160 -3.86 29.46 -10.50
N TYR A 161 -4.09 28.19 -10.16
CA TYR A 161 -3.76 27.03 -11.00
C TYR A 161 -5.03 26.33 -11.46
N LEU A 162 -4.94 25.65 -12.61
CA LEU A 162 -5.84 24.57 -12.96
C LEU A 162 -5.29 23.24 -12.45
N GLU A 163 -6.16 22.25 -12.22
CA GLU A 163 -5.78 20.93 -11.71
C GLU A 163 -4.72 20.26 -12.60
N ASP A 164 -4.98 20.15 -13.91
CA ASP A 164 -4.06 19.52 -14.87
C ASP A 164 -2.74 20.27 -15.04
N GLU A 165 -2.74 21.58 -14.81
CA GLU A 165 -1.53 22.38 -14.81
C GLU A 165 -0.69 22.06 -13.58
N LEU A 166 -1.31 22.11 -12.40
CA LEU A 166 -0.65 21.83 -11.13
C LEU A 166 -0.10 20.39 -11.08
N ALA A 167 -0.85 19.45 -11.64
CA ALA A 167 -0.48 18.03 -11.67
C ALA A 167 0.87 17.77 -12.36
N LYS A 168 1.29 18.65 -13.28
CA LYS A 168 2.56 18.55 -14.00
C LYS A 168 3.76 19.08 -13.20
N LEU A 169 3.51 19.83 -12.12
CA LEU A 169 4.55 20.50 -11.34
C LEU A 169 5.07 19.64 -10.19
N PHE A 170 4.33 18.61 -9.79
CA PHE A 170 4.79 17.63 -8.81
C PHE A 170 4.03 16.30 -8.96
N ASN A 171 4.71 15.20 -8.66
CA ASN A 171 4.20 13.85 -8.87
C ASN A 171 3.60 13.22 -7.61
N VAL A 172 3.91 13.73 -6.41
CA VAL A 172 3.38 13.14 -5.17
C VAL A 172 1.85 13.20 -5.15
N ARG A 173 1.22 12.04 -4.92
CA ARG A 173 -0.22 11.88 -4.74
C ARG A 173 -0.48 11.15 -3.44
N GLY A 174 -1.39 11.69 -2.63
CA GLY A 174 -1.87 11.01 -1.44
C GLY A 174 -2.93 9.97 -1.80
N TYR A 175 -3.24 9.10 -0.85
CA TYR A 175 -4.41 8.22 -0.94
C TYR A 175 -5.38 8.52 0.19
N LYS A 176 -6.66 8.27 -0.04
CA LYS A 176 -7.68 8.28 1.01
C LYS A 176 -8.61 7.09 0.87
N LEU A 177 -9.17 6.69 2.00
CA LEU A 177 -10.27 5.73 2.02
C LEU A 177 -11.55 6.38 1.52
N THR A 178 -12.35 5.58 0.84
CA THR A 178 -13.75 5.90 0.54
C THR A 178 -14.64 5.50 1.72
N PRO A 179 -15.92 5.90 1.74
CA PRO A 179 -16.85 5.45 2.79
C PRO A 179 -16.90 3.92 2.92
N ILE A 180 -16.89 3.19 1.80
CA ILE A 180 -16.90 1.71 1.82
C ILE A 180 -15.58 1.14 2.34
N GLY A 181 -14.43 1.77 2.05
CA GLY A 181 -13.15 1.37 2.63
C GLY A 181 -13.07 1.59 4.14
N LEU A 182 -13.67 2.68 4.63
CA LEU A 182 -13.78 2.95 6.07
C LEU A 182 -14.66 1.92 6.78
N SER A 183 -15.85 1.64 6.24
CA SER A 183 -16.73 0.60 6.78
C SER A 183 -16.08 -0.78 6.81
N LEU A 184 -15.18 -1.07 5.86
CA LEU A 184 -14.44 -2.32 5.82
C LEU A 184 -13.42 -2.44 6.96
N LEU A 185 -12.74 -1.34 7.31
CA LEU A 185 -11.86 -1.31 8.48
C LEU A 185 -12.64 -1.49 9.79
N GLU A 186 -13.83 -0.91 9.90
CA GLU A 186 -14.71 -1.07 11.06
C GLU A 186 -15.21 -2.52 11.18
N LYS A 187 -15.61 -3.13 10.05
CA LYS A 187 -16.10 -4.53 10.01
C LYS A 187 -15.05 -5.54 10.49
N TYR A 188 -13.78 -5.30 10.19
CA TYR A 188 -12.68 -6.23 10.46
C TYR A 188 -11.63 -5.64 11.43
N SER A 189 -12.08 -4.87 12.42
CA SER A 189 -11.18 -4.22 13.39
C SER A 189 -10.31 -5.22 14.15
N ASP A 190 -10.81 -6.43 14.39
CA ASP A 190 -10.08 -7.49 15.11
C ASP A 190 -8.80 -7.95 14.39
N ILE A 191 -8.78 -7.87 13.05
CA ILE A 191 -7.59 -8.17 12.24
C ILE A 191 -6.55 -7.05 12.40
N ILE A 192 -7.02 -5.79 12.42
CA ILE A 192 -6.17 -4.61 12.60
C ILE A 192 -5.57 -4.58 14.01
N ASP A 193 -6.36 -4.93 15.03
CA ASP A 193 -5.93 -4.98 16.43
C ASP A 193 -4.83 -6.03 16.67
N LYS A 194 -4.83 -7.11 15.89
CA LYS A 194 -3.80 -8.16 15.92
C LYS A 194 -2.51 -7.75 15.18
N HIS A 195 -2.54 -6.71 14.35
CA HIS A 195 -1.33 -6.20 13.72
C HIS A 195 -0.43 -5.53 14.76
N PRO A 196 0.89 -5.75 14.77
CA PRO A 196 1.78 -5.06 15.69
C PRO A 196 1.74 -3.55 15.50
N GLN A 197 1.11 -2.85 16.44
CA GLN A 197 1.06 -1.39 16.47
C GLN A 197 2.19 -0.88 17.38
N LYS A 198 2.98 0.09 16.89
CA LYS A 198 3.89 0.82 17.77
C LYS A 198 3.04 1.58 18.79
N LYS A 199 3.12 1.21 20.06
CA LYS A 199 2.66 2.05 21.16
C LYS A 199 3.66 3.21 21.26
N PHE A 200 3.21 4.41 20.95
CA PHE A 200 3.94 5.64 21.22
C PHE A 200 3.65 6.12 22.63
#